data_AF-A0A9E5NDE6-F1
#
_entry.id   AF-A0A9E5NDE6-F1
#
_cell.length_a   1.000
_cell.length_b   1.000
_cell.length_c   1.000
_cell.angle_alpha   90.00
_cell.angle_beta   90.00
_cell.angle_gamma   90.00
#
_symmetry.space_group_name_H-M   'P 1'
#
loop_
_entity.id
_entity.type
_entity.pdbx_description
1 polymer ?
#
loop_
_entity_poly.entity_id
_entity_poly.type
_entity_poly.pdbx_seq_one_letter_code
_entity_poly.pdbx_strand_id
1 'polypeptide(L)'
;MKRLVIAVTVIVVMLVLPGALSAQESDPVAVVTALYEAVNAGDVEAALALYSDDAVIYMPVPPPGMPDTYTGKEEVRAWIENEVARNTEYVLLATQVDGTTVVATTSVADDVLRSFGLTSLEQTDEFTIQDGKVTARTHAFTEESLATLGAAAAALPETGGLGLAGMLPFWLGAGGLLIATLGLGLRRLSGAFR
;
A
#
# COMPACT_ATOMS: atom_id res chain seq x y z
N MET A 1 -50.86 -40.68 -9.81
CA MET A 1 -49.65 -40.76 -10.65
C MET A 1 -49.19 -39.40 -11.19
N LYS A 2 -50.05 -38.57 -11.81
CA LYS A 2 -49.65 -37.22 -12.32
C LYS A 2 -49.19 -36.21 -11.24
N ARG A 3 -49.74 -36.28 -10.02
CA ARG A 3 -49.36 -35.38 -8.90
C ARG A 3 -48.02 -35.73 -8.23
N LEU A 4 -47.55 -36.97 -8.39
CA LEU A 4 -46.27 -37.45 -7.86
C LEU A 4 -45.10 -37.08 -8.78
N VAL A 5 -45.32 -36.99 -10.10
CA VAL A 5 -44.31 -36.56 -11.07
C VAL A 5 -43.99 -35.05 -10.92
N ILE A 6 -45.00 -34.22 -10.66
CA ILE A 6 -44.82 -32.76 -10.51
C ILE A 6 -44.01 -32.40 -9.25
N ALA A 7 -44.17 -33.14 -8.15
CA ALA A 7 -43.46 -32.88 -6.90
C ALA A 7 -41.95 -33.23 -7.00
N VAL A 8 -41.60 -34.25 -7.79
CA VAL A 8 -40.21 -34.69 -7.96
C VAL A 8 -39.43 -33.76 -8.90
N THR A 9 -40.08 -33.14 -9.88
CA THR A 9 -39.40 -32.19 -10.79
C THR A 9 -39.03 -30.87 -10.11
N VAL A 10 -39.80 -30.40 -9.12
CA VAL A 10 -39.48 -29.16 -8.38
C VAL A 10 -38.30 -29.35 -7.43
N ILE A 11 -38.12 -30.55 -6.85
CA ILE A 11 -37.02 -30.85 -5.92
C ILE A 11 -35.69 -31.06 -6.65
N VAL A 12 -35.69 -31.59 -7.88
CA VAL A 12 -34.45 -31.80 -8.64
C VAL A 12 -33.86 -30.49 -9.18
N VAL A 13 -34.67 -29.46 -9.44
CA VAL A 13 -34.17 -28.14 -9.88
C VAL A 13 -33.55 -27.35 -8.72
N MET A 14 -33.99 -27.56 -7.47
CA MET A 14 -33.39 -26.91 -6.29
C MET A 14 -32.10 -27.57 -5.78
N LEU A 15 -31.71 -28.74 -6.32
CA LEU A 15 -30.58 -29.53 -5.79
C LEU A 15 -29.32 -29.52 -6.67
N VAL A 16 -29.18 -28.57 -7.61
CA VAL A 16 -28.02 -28.49 -8.52
C VAL A 16 -27.14 -27.26 -8.31
N LEU A 17 -27.46 -26.36 -7.37
CA LEU A 17 -26.62 -25.18 -7.12
C LEU A 17 -26.35 -24.89 -5.63
N PRO A 18 -25.55 -25.73 -4.94
CA PRO A 18 -24.73 -25.26 -3.84
C PRO A 18 -23.26 -25.39 -4.24
N GLY A 19 -22.62 -24.31 -4.71
CA GLY A 19 -21.16 -24.35 -4.90
C GLY A 19 -20.50 -23.23 -5.68
N ALA A 20 -21.22 -22.45 -6.49
CA ALA A 20 -20.61 -21.35 -7.26
C ALA A 20 -20.79 -19.96 -6.59
N LEU A 21 -20.85 -19.93 -5.26
CA LEU A 21 -20.44 -18.76 -4.49
C LEU A 21 -18.96 -18.94 -4.16
N SER A 22 -18.13 -19.09 -5.18
CA SER A 22 -16.79 -18.51 -5.06
C SER A 22 -17.06 -17.02 -4.92
N ALA A 23 -16.89 -16.47 -3.72
CA ALA A 23 -16.58 -15.05 -3.61
C ALA A 23 -15.50 -14.83 -4.68
N GLN A 24 -15.81 -14.06 -5.71
CA GLN A 24 -14.86 -13.82 -6.78
C GLN A 24 -13.71 -13.07 -6.11
N GLU A 25 -12.65 -13.81 -5.78
CA GLU A 25 -11.45 -13.26 -5.19
C GLU A 25 -10.97 -12.21 -6.18
N SER A 26 -11.07 -10.94 -5.76
CA SER A 26 -10.62 -9.80 -6.54
C SER A 26 -9.16 -10.01 -6.89
N ASP A 27 -8.77 -9.79 -8.15
CA ASP A 27 -7.37 -9.78 -8.52
C ASP A 27 -6.63 -8.72 -7.68
N PRO A 28 -5.70 -9.13 -6.80
CA PRO A 28 -5.04 -8.20 -5.88
C PRO A 28 -4.16 -7.18 -6.62
N VAL A 29 -3.63 -7.53 -7.80
CA VAL A 29 -2.88 -6.59 -8.64
C VAL A 29 -3.80 -5.53 -9.23
N ALA A 30 -5.02 -5.91 -9.62
CA ALA A 30 -6.02 -4.95 -10.10
C ALA A 30 -6.43 -3.94 -9.02
N VAL A 31 -6.53 -4.37 -7.75
CA VAL A 31 -6.80 -3.48 -6.61
C VAL A 31 -5.68 -2.45 -6.44
N VAL A 32 -4.41 -2.89 -6.44
CA VAL A 32 -3.25 -1.99 -6.33
C VAL A 32 -3.15 -1.05 -7.51
N THR A 33 -3.42 -1.54 -8.73
CA THR A 33 -3.39 -0.72 -9.95
C THR A 33 -4.47 0.37 -9.90
N ALA A 34 -5.70 0.00 -9.55
CA ALA A 34 -6.81 0.94 -9.40
C ALA A 34 -6.54 1.99 -8.32
N LEU A 35 -5.83 1.62 -7.24
CA LEU A 35 -5.42 2.56 -6.20
C LEU A 35 -4.49 3.64 -6.76
N TYR A 36 -3.43 3.24 -7.46
CA TYR A 36 -2.51 4.20 -8.06
C TYR A 36 -3.18 5.06 -9.14
N GLU A 37 -4.05 4.48 -9.96
CA GLU A 37 -4.83 5.23 -10.95
C GLU A 37 -5.74 6.27 -10.30
N ALA A 38 -6.39 5.94 -9.19
CA ALA A 38 -7.23 6.87 -8.44
C ALA A 38 -6.41 8.03 -7.85
N VAL A 39 -5.25 7.75 -7.26
CA VAL A 39 -4.34 8.80 -6.75
C VAL A 39 -3.84 9.69 -7.90
N ASN A 40 -3.40 9.10 -9.01
CA ASN A 40 -2.97 9.84 -10.20
C ASN A 40 -4.09 10.72 -10.80
N ALA A 41 -5.35 10.29 -10.68
CA ALA A 41 -6.51 11.06 -11.09
C ALA A 41 -6.93 12.14 -10.08
N GLY A 42 -6.30 12.20 -8.91
CA GLY A 42 -6.69 13.07 -7.79
C GLY A 42 -8.01 12.66 -7.14
N ASP A 43 -8.48 11.43 -7.36
CA ASP A 43 -9.76 10.94 -6.87
C ASP A 43 -9.59 10.27 -5.49
N VAL A 44 -9.60 11.12 -4.46
CA VAL A 44 -9.49 10.72 -3.05
C VAL A 44 -10.55 9.69 -2.67
N GLU A 45 -11.79 9.84 -3.15
CA GLU A 45 -12.88 8.94 -2.77
C GLU A 45 -12.72 7.57 -3.43
N ALA A 46 -12.34 7.51 -4.71
CA ALA A 46 -12.07 6.25 -5.39
C ALA A 46 -10.88 5.51 -4.75
N ALA A 47 -9.81 6.22 -4.40
CA ALA A 47 -8.66 5.65 -3.71
C ALA A 47 -9.04 5.13 -2.31
N LEU A 48 -9.73 5.96 -1.51
CA LEU A 48 -10.14 5.58 -0.15
C LEU A 48 -11.12 4.40 -0.16
N ALA A 49 -11.97 4.30 -1.18
CA ALA A 49 -12.89 3.19 -1.33
C ALA A 49 -12.17 1.84 -1.51
N LEU A 50 -10.90 1.81 -1.91
CA LEU A 50 -10.12 0.58 -2.06
C LEU A 50 -9.49 0.11 -0.74
N TYR A 51 -9.49 0.92 0.31
CA TYR A 51 -9.04 0.53 1.64
C TYR A 51 -10.18 -0.05 2.49
N SER A 52 -9.85 -0.98 3.40
CA SER A 52 -10.77 -1.40 4.47
C SER A 52 -10.94 -0.27 5.49
N ASP A 53 -12.02 -0.31 6.28
CA ASP A 53 -12.31 0.74 7.26
C ASP A 53 -11.28 0.80 8.40
N ASP A 54 -10.59 -0.31 8.65
CA ASP A 54 -9.55 -0.52 9.66
C ASP A 54 -8.14 -0.63 9.07
N ALA A 55 -7.96 -0.23 7.80
CA ALA A 55 -6.70 -0.39 7.11
C ALA A 55 -5.54 0.35 7.80
N VAL A 56 -4.34 -0.19 7.67
CA VAL A 56 -3.12 0.40 8.25
C VAL A 56 -2.10 0.70 7.15
N ILE A 57 -1.61 1.93 7.12
CA ILE A 57 -0.43 2.32 6.33
C ILE A 57 0.74 2.49 7.29
N TYR A 58 1.84 1.79 7.05
CA TYR A 58 3.08 1.88 7.81
C TYR A 58 4.21 2.38 6.91
N MET A 59 4.97 3.36 7.40
CA MET A 59 6.13 3.93 6.74
C MET A 59 7.34 3.75 7.67
N PRO A 60 8.23 2.77 7.41
CA PRO A 60 9.33 2.44 8.32
C PRO A 60 10.32 3.59 8.57
N VAL A 61 10.44 4.50 7.59
CA VAL A 61 11.33 5.66 7.66
C VAL A 61 10.51 6.90 7.30
N PRO A 62 9.72 7.45 8.25
CA PRO A 62 8.85 8.57 7.95
C PRO A 62 9.64 9.87 7.77
N PRO A 63 9.18 10.80 6.91
CA PRO A 63 9.68 12.16 6.90
C PRO A 63 9.54 12.82 8.28
N PRO A 64 10.45 13.74 8.66
CA PRO A 64 10.39 14.40 9.94
C PRO A 64 9.05 15.12 10.18
N GLY A 65 8.47 14.91 11.36
CA GLY A 65 7.20 15.51 11.74
C GLY A 65 5.95 14.77 11.23
N MET A 66 6.12 13.67 10.48
CA MET A 66 5.03 12.78 10.09
C MET A 66 5.00 11.53 10.97
N PRO A 67 3.82 10.96 11.25
CA PRO A 67 3.71 9.67 11.93
C PRO A 67 4.27 8.55 11.05
N ASP A 68 4.73 7.48 11.70
CA ASP A 68 5.16 6.25 11.03
C ASP A 68 3.97 5.38 10.61
N THR A 69 2.79 5.60 11.19
CA THR A 69 1.61 4.74 11.03
C THR A 69 0.35 5.59 10.89
N TYR A 70 -0.54 5.19 9.98
CA TYR A 70 -1.86 5.76 9.74
C TYR A 70 -2.86 4.62 9.83
N THR A 71 -3.81 4.70 10.76
CA THR A 71 -4.74 3.63 11.10
C THR A 71 -6.19 4.05 10.91
N GLY A 72 -6.92 3.20 10.19
CA GLY A 72 -8.33 3.39 9.93
C GLY A 72 -8.62 4.49 8.92
N LYS A 73 -9.89 4.57 8.54
CA LYS A 73 -10.34 5.33 7.37
C LYS A 73 -10.03 6.82 7.39
N GLU A 74 -10.07 7.46 8.55
CA GLU A 74 -9.81 8.91 8.67
C GLU A 74 -8.34 9.25 8.45
N GLU A 75 -7.42 8.49 9.05
CA GLU A 75 -5.97 8.73 8.90
C GLU A 75 -5.50 8.31 7.50
N VAL A 76 -6.04 7.21 6.96
CA VAL A 76 -5.78 6.78 5.57
C VAL A 76 -6.31 7.81 4.57
N ARG A 77 -7.46 8.43 4.83
CA ARG A 77 -7.95 9.56 4.02
C ARG A 77 -6.96 10.72 4.04
N ALA A 78 -6.48 11.11 5.22
CA ALA A 78 -5.52 12.21 5.34
C ALA A 78 -4.20 11.92 4.59
N TRP A 79 -3.76 10.65 4.58
CA TRP A 79 -2.63 10.20 3.76
C TRP A 79 -2.90 10.43 2.26
N ILE A 80 -4.03 9.93 1.74
CA ILE A 80 -4.39 10.05 0.32
C ILE A 80 -4.56 11.52 -0.08
N GLU A 81 -5.22 12.33 0.76
CA GLU A 81 -5.38 13.76 0.54
C GLU A 81 -4.01 14.47 0.47
N ASN A 82 -3.02 14.03 1.27
CA ASN A 82 -1.65 14.56 1.17
C ASN A 82 -0.97 14.19 -0.15
N GLU A 83 -1.11 12.94 -0.62
CA GLU A 83 -0.57 12.50 -1.91
C GLU A 83 -1.17 13.31 -3.07
N VAL A 84 -2.49 13.46 -3.08
CA VAL A 84 -3.18 14.27 -4.11
C VAL A 84 -2.76 15.75 -4.03
N ALA A 85 -2.67 16.32 -2.83
CA ALA A 85 -2.27 17.71 -2.64
C ALA A 85 -0.82 17.99 -3.09
N ARG A 86 0.04 16.97 -3.11
CA ARG A 86 1.44 17.05 -3.58
C ARG A 86 1.58 16.79 -5.08
N ASN A 87 0.48 16.59 -5.80
CA ASN A 87 0.48 16.15 -7.21
C ASN A 87 1.34 14.88 -7.39
N THR A 88 1.14 13.90 -6.51
CA THR A 88 1.80 12.60 -6.59
C THR A 88 1.38 11.87 -7.85
N GLU A 89 2.37 11.35 -8.58
CA GLU A 89 2.22 10.57 -9.79
C GLU A 89 2.98 9.24 -9.63
N TYR A 90 2.25 8.14 -9.81
CA TYR A 90 2.78 6.79 -9.78
C TYR A 90 2.86 6.18 -11.17
N VAL A 91 4.00 5.54 -11.46
CA VAL A 91 4.18 4.64 -12.60
C VAL A 91 4.55 3.26 -12.07
N LEU A 92 3.68 2.28 -12.30
CA LEU A 92 3.92 0.90 -11.90
C LEU A 92 5.02 0.27 -12.76
N LEU A 93 6.11 -0.16 -12.12
CA LEU A 93 7.27 -0.75 -12.81
C LEU A 93 7.24 -2.27 -12.75
N ALA A 94 6.90 -2.83 -11.59
CA ALA A 94 6.86 -4.27 -11.38
C ALA A 94 5.89 -4.62 -10.24
N THR A 95 5.38 -5.85 -10.28
CA THR A 95 4.56 -6.44 -9.22
C THR A 95 4.95 -7.89 -8.97
N GLN A 96 4.96 -8.30 -7.71
CA GLN A 96 5.09 -9.69 -7.28
C GLN A 96 3.90 -10.04 -6.38
N VAL A 97 3.35 -11.24 -6.53
CA VAL A 97 2.15 -11.68 -5.80
C VAL A 97 2.46 -12.97 -5.07
N ASP A 98 2.14 -13.00 -3.77
CA ASP A 98 2.16 -14.21 -2.94
C ASP A 98 0.87 -14.28 -2.11
N GLY A 99 -0.09 -15.08 -2.58
CA GLY A 99 -1.43 -15.15 -1.98
C GLY A 99 -2.14 -13.79 -2.00
N THR A 100 -2.38 -13.25 -0.80
CA THR A 100 -3.02 -11.94 -0.58
C THR A 100 -2.04 -10.78 -0.53
N THR A 101 -0.74 -11.05 -0.58
CA THR A 101 0.30 -10.03 -0.53
C THR A 101 0.73 -9.63 -1.95
N VAL A 102 0.78 -8.33 -2.20
CA VAL A 102 1.33 -7.75 -3.44
C VAL A 102 2.48 -6.83 -3.09
N VAL A 103 3.65 -7.10 -3.64
CA VAL A 103 4.80 -6.18 -3.59
C VAL A 103 4.85 -5.44 -4.92
N ALA A 104 4.66 -4.13 -4.89
CA ALA A 104 4.70 -3.26 -6.05
C ALA A 104 5.92 -2.35 -6.01
N THR A 105 6.69 -2.32 -7.10
CA THR A 105 7.74 -1.31 -7.31
C THR A 105 7.19 -0.25 -8.25
N THR A 106 7.28 1.01 -7.83
CA THR A 106 6.77 2.15 -8.60
C THR A 106 7.82 3.25 -8.70
N SER A 107 7.81 3.96 -9.83
CA SER A 107 8.43 5.29 -9.89
C SER A 107 7.41 6.30 -9.40
N VAL A 108 7.78 7.13 -8.43
CA VAL A 108 6.96 8.18 -7.86
C VAL A 108 7.57 9.55 -8.16
N ALA A 109 6.75 10.47 -8.65
CA ALA A 109 7.08 11.88 -8.79
C ALA A 109 6.06 12.70 -7.99
N ASP A 110 6.50 13.77 -7.34
CA ASP A 110 5.61 14.72 -6.69
C ASP A 110 6.26 16.10 -6.60
N ASP A 111 5.52 17.11 -6.15
CA ASP A 111 6.02 18.49 -6.06
C ASP A 111 7.14 18.66 -5.02
N VAL A 112 7.18 17.81 -4.00
CA VAL A 112 8.23 17.85 -2.98
C VAL A 112 9.54 17.38 -3.60
N LEU A 113 9.58 16.26 -4.30
CA LEU A 113 10.74 15.75 -5.03
C LEU A 113 11.21 16.77 -6.08
N ARG A 114 10.28 17.36 -6.83
CA ARG A 114 10.60 18.42 -7.80
C ARG A 114 11.26 19.63 -7.13
N SER A 115 10.84 20.00 -5.90
CA SER A 115 11.47 21.08 -5.14
C SER A 115 12.92 20.78 -4.72
N PHE A 116 13.29 19.50 -4.59
CA PHE A 116 14.67 19.05 -4.41
C PHE A 116 15.45 18.89 -5.72
N GLY A 117 14.85 19.24 -6.87
CA GLY A 117 15.44 19.06 -8.19
C GLY A 117 15.42 17.61 -8.70
N LEU A 118 14.61 16.75 -8.07
CA LEU A 118 14.44 15.35 -8.45
C LEU A 118 13.21 15.19 -9.36
N THR A 119 13.35 14.42 -10.43
CA THR A 119 12.23 14.14 -11.34
C THR A 119 11.30 13.07 -10.78
N SER A 120 11.87 11.98 -10.26
CA SER A 120 11.17 10.87 -9.62
C SER A 120 12.13 10.06 -8.77
N LEU A 121 11.58 9.23 -7.89
CA LEU A 121 12.30 8.21 -7.12
C LEU A 121 11.58 6.87 -7.23
N GLU A 122 12.29 5.77 -7.01
CA GLU A 122 11.66 4.46 -6.90
C GLU A 122 11.27 4.15 -5.45
N GLN A 123 10.08 3.57 -5.28
CA GLN A 123 9.58 3.06 -4.02
C GLN A 123 9.08 1.63 -4.18
N THR A 124 9.03 0.93 -3.05
CA THR A 124 8.44 -0.38 -2.89
C THR A 124 7.30 -0.28 -1.89
N ASP A 125 6.11 -0.67 -2.32
CA ASP A 125 4.94 -0.81 -1.48
C ASP A 125 4.58 -2.30 -1.33
N GLU A 126 4.44 -2.77 -0.10
CA GLU A 126 3.90 -4.10 0.20
C GLU A 126 2.46 -3.96 0.69
N PHE A 127 1.53 -4.55 -0.04
CA PHE A 127 0.10 -4.52 0.25
C PHE A 127 -0.39 -5.88 0.73
N THR A 128 -1.31 -5.89 1.69
CA THR A 128 -2.16 -7.05 2.00
C THR A 128 -3.58 -6.77 1.54
N ILE A 129 -4.10 -7.58 0.63
CA ILE A 129 -5.43 -7.45 0.04
C ILE A 129 -6.34 -8.57 0.53
N GLN A 130 -7.48 -8.20 1.12
CA GLN A 130 -8.50 -9.15 1.55
C GLN A 130 -9.87 -8.63 1.10
N ASP A 131 -10.71 -9.50 0.56
CA ASP A 131 -12.05 -9.16 0.07
C ASP A 131 -12.09 -7.94 -0.89
N GLY A 132 -11.05 -7.78 -1.71
CA GLY A 132 -10.91 -6.65 -2.63
C GLY A 132 -10.61 -5.31 -1.99
N LYS A 133 -10.13 -5.33 -0.74
CA LYS A 133 -9.70 -4.15 0.00
C LYS A 133 -8.25 -4.27 0.46
N VAL A 134 -7.55 -3.15 0.43
CA VAL A 134 -6.25 -3.01 1.10
C VAL A 134 -6.49 -2.95 2.61
N THR A 135 -5.95 -3.92 3.32
CA THR A 135 -6.01 -4.00 4.80
C THR A 135 -4.71 -3.51 5.44
N ALA A 136 -3.58 -3.68 4.74
CA ALA A 136 -2.29 -3.14 5.15
C ALA A 136 -1.48 -2.67 3.94
N ARG A 137 -0.71 -1.60 4.11
CA ARG A 137 0.31 -1.12 3.18
C ARG A 137 1.59 -0.77 3.96
N THR A 138 2.72 -1.37 3.61
CA THR A 138 4.03 -0.87 4.03
C THR A 138 4.64 -0.08 2.89
N HIS A 139 4.96 1.18 3.15
CA HIS A 139 5.45 2.13 2.16
C HIS A 139 6.92 2.48 2.44
N ALA A 140 7.81 2.22 1.47
CA ALA A 140 9.22 2.52 1.60
C ALA A 140 9.86 2.94 0.27
N PHE A 141 10.76 3.92 0.30
CA PHE A 141 11.67 4.17 -0.82
C PHE A 141 12.73 3.06 -0.92
N THR A 142 13.24 2.79 -2.12
CA THR A 142 14.40 1.90 -2.29
C THR A 142 15.64 2.52 -1.63
N GLU A 143 16.64 1.70 -1.31
CA GLU A 143 17.90 2.19 -0.72
C GLU A 143 18.59 3.22 -1.61
N GLU A 144 18.57 3.01 -2.93
CA GLU A 144 19.12 3.94 -3.92
C GLU A 144 18.35 5.26 -3.93
N SER A 145 17.02 5.21 -3.85
CA SER A 145 16.19 6.41 -3.76
C SER A 145 16.42 7.19 -2.48
N LEU A 146 16.57 6.50 -1.33
CA LEU A 146 16.90 7.13 -0.05
C LEU A 146 18.28 7.81 -0.10
N ALA A 147 19.28 7.16 -0.72
CA ALA A 147 20.59 7.76 -0.92
C ALA A 147 20.52 9.01 -1.82
N THR A 148 19.75 8.95 -2.90
CA THR A 148 19.52 10.06 -3.82
C THR A 148 18.83 11.24 -3.13
N LEU A 149 17.78 10.96 -2.34
CA LEU A 149 17.07 11.97 -1.57
C LEU A 149 17.98 12.62 -0.52
N GLY A 150 18.79 11.83 0.18
CA GLY A 150 19.76 12.33 1.15
C GLY A 150 20.81 13.25 0.52
N ALA A 151 21.31 12.88 -0.67
CA ALA A 151 22.26 13.71 -1.42
C ALA A 151 21.61 15.03 -1.90
N ALA A 152 20.37 14.98 -2.39
CA ALA A 152 19.63 16.16 -2.83
C ALA A 152 19.36 17.13 -1.65
N ALA A 153 18.95 16.60 -0.50
CA ALA A 153 18.73 17.39 0.70
C ALA A 153 20.01 18.07 1.21
N ALA A 154 21.16 17.38 1.15
CA ALA A 154 22.45 17.94 1.55
C ALA A 154 22.99 19.02 0.59
N ALA A 155 22.53 19.04 -0.67
CA ALA A 155 22.94 20.02 -1.67
C ALA A 155 22.15 21.34 -1.60
N LEU A 156 21.05 21.39 -0.86
CA LEU A 156 20.30 22.64 -0.68
C LEU A 156 21.10 23.64 0.18
N PRO A 157 21.18 24.92 -0.22
CA PRO A 157 21.82 25.94 0.60
C PRO A 157 21.09 26.07 1.93
N GLU A 158 21.82 26.31 3.03
CA GLU A 158 21.23 26.65 4.33
C GLU A 158 20.48 27.99 4.23
N THR A 159 19.25 27.97 3.72
CA THR A 159 18.37 29.13 3.76
C THR A 159 17.92 29.31 5.20
N GLY A 160 18.42 30.35 5.86
CA GLY A 160 18.23 30.65 7.29
C GLY A 160 16.80 30.99 7.74
N GLY A 161 15.81 30.18 7.37
CA GLY A 161 14.49 30.14 7.99
C GLY A 161 14.30 28.77 8.65
N LEU A 162 14.31 28.73 9.99
CA LEU A 162 14.24 27.51 10.82
C LEU A 162 14.98 26.31 10.20
N GLY A 163 16.30 26.47 10.12
CA GLY A 163 17.18 25.61 9.35
C GLY A 163 17.08 24.13 9.71
N LEU A 164 17.12 23.32 8.65
CA LEU A 164 17.33 21.87 8.64
C LEU A 164 18.67 21.43 9.26
N ALA A 165 19.43 22.34 9.89
CA ALA A 165 20.54 22.01 10.78
C ALA A 165 20.11 21.07 11.94
N GLY A 166 18.81 20.99 12.25
CA GLY A 166 18.23 19.98 13.12
C GLY A 166 17.96 18.60 12.47
N MET A 167 18.08 18.47 11.14
CA MET A 167 17.73 17.25 10.38
C MET A 167 18.94 16.39 9.97
N LEU A 168 20.15 16.92 10.03
CA LEU A 168 21.37 16.19 9.67
C LEU A 168 21.73 14.99 10.58
N PRO A 169 21.47 14.97 11.91
CA PRO A 169 21.96 13.86 12.74
C PRO A 169 21.11 12.58 12.70
N PHE A 170 19.96 12.54 12.02
CA PHE A 170 19.05 11.38 12.09
C PHE A 170 19.07 10.47 10.86
N TRP A 171 19.35 10.98 9.65
CA TRP A 171 19.39 10.15 8.44
C TRP A 171 20.60 9.21 8.37
N LEU A 172 21.73 9.60 8.98
CA LEU A 172 22.92 8.73 9.06
C LEU A 172 22.78 7.57 10.06
N GLY A 173 21.76 7.58 10.92
CA GLY A 173 21.50 6.51 11.90
C GLY A 173 20.80 5.28 11.31
N ALA A 174 20.05 5.43 10.21
CA ALA A 174 19.27 4.35 9.61
C ALA A 174 20.06 3.52 8.58
N GLY A 175 21.17 4.03 8.06
CA GLY A 175 22.05 3.31 7.12
C GLY A 175 22.88 2.17 7.73
N GLY A 176 22.68 1.84 9.01
CA GLY A 176 23.54 0.93 9.76
C GLY A 176 22.89 -0.33 10.35
N LEU A 177 21.58 -0.57 10.19
CA LEU A 177 20.96 -1.73 10.86
C LEU A 177 19.78 -2.38 10.12
N LEU A 178 19.85 -2.54 8.80
CA LEU A 178 18.98 -3.47 8.06
C LEU A 178 19.61 -4.88 8.00
N ILE A 179 19.86 -5.48 9.17
CA ILE A 179 20.10 -6.92 9.26
C ILE A 179 18.85 -7.58 9.86
N ALA A 180 18.09 -8.22 8.97
CA ALA A 180 17.28 -9.42 9.23
C ALA A 180 16.03 -9.31 10.11
N THR A 181 14.95 -8.69 9.60
CA THR A 181 13.59 -8.99 10.10
C THR A 181 12.56 -9.36 9.02
N LEU A 182 12.85 -9.20 7.74
CA LEU A 182 11.95 -9.61 6.63
C LEU A 182 11.76 -11.14 6.46
N GLY A 183 12.16 -11.98 7.42
CA GLY A 183 12.12 -13.44 7.27
C GLY A 183 11.67 -14.27 8.48
N LEU A 184 11.23 -13.69 9.61
CA LEU A 184 11.00 -14.47 10.84
C LEU A 184 9.61 -14.34 11.50
N GLY A 185 8.65 -13.64 10.88
CA GLY A 185 7.28 -13.52 11.39
C GLY A 185 6.38 -14.74 11.19
N LEU A 186 6.67 -15.61 10.22
CA LEU A 186 5.71 -16.64 9.77
C LEU A 186 5.80 -18.02 10.45
N ARG A 187 6.49 -18.18 11.58
CA ARG A 187 6.67 -19.51 12.20
C ARG A 187 6.07 -19.72 13.59
N ARG A 188 5.17 -18.86 14.07
CA ARG A 188 4.56 -19.03 15.42
C ARG A 188 3.03 -19.14 15.51
N LEU A 189 2.31 -19.37 14.41
CA LEU A 189 0.86 -19.63 14.48
C LEU A 189 0.40 -21.02 14.01
N SER A 190 1.33 -21.95 13.70
CA SER A 190 0.97 -23.32 13.27
C SER A 190 0.95 -24.37 14.40
N GLY A 191 0.81 -23.95 15.66
CA GLY A 191 1.08 -24.82 16.82
C GLY A 191 0.00 -24.91 17.90
N ALA A 192 -1.25 -24.52 17.62
CA ALA A 192 -2.33 -24.61 18.61
C ALA A 192 -3.67 -25.01 17.98
N PHE A 193 -3.71 -26.15 17.31
CA PHE A 193 -4.94 -26.95 17.16
C PHE A 193 -4.54 -28.41 16.88
N ARG A 194 -4.25 -29.14 17.96
CA ARG A 194 -4.59 -30.55 18.20
C ARG A 194 -4.01 -31.02 19.53
#